data_AF-A0A919NNX6-F1
#
_entry.id   AF-A0A919NNX6-F1
#
_cell.length_a   1.000
_cell.length_b   1.000
_cell.length_c   1.000
_cell.angle_alpha   90.00
_cell.angle_beta   90.00
_cell.angle_gamma   90.00
#
_symmetry.space_group_name_H-M   'P 1'
#
loop_
_entity.id
_entity.type
_entity.pdbx_description
1 polymer ?
#
loop_
_entity_poly.entity_id
_entity_poly.type
_entity_poly.pdbx_seq_one_letter_code
_entity_poly.pdbx_strand_id
1 'polypeptide(L)' 'MAWIGVAAEITRGWLWLQEVRPNATWCKRPSGYKLRRITKVFVSDRYLTALAAIAGTASG' A
#
# COMPACT_ATOMS: atom_id res chain seq x y z
N MET A 1 10.44 -4.31 -9.08
CA MET A 1 9.71 -4.70 -7.85
C MET A 1 8.44 -3.88 -7.77
N ALA A 2 7.32 -4.52 -7.46
CA ALA A 2 6.03 -3.86 -7.27
C ALA A 2 5.66 -3.94 -5.79
N TRP A 3 5.18 -2.83 -5.23
CA TRP A 3 4.80 -2.72 -3.82
C TRP A 3 3.31 -2.40 -3.75
N ILE A 4 2.59 -3.06 -2.84
CA ILE A 4 1.16 -2.82 -2.59
C ILE A 4 1.03 -2.20 -1.20
N GLY A 5 0.36 -1.06 -1.12
CA GLY A 5 0.16 -0.35 0.12
C GLY A 5 -0.71 0.88 -0.04
N VAL A 6 -0.95 1.55 1.08
CA VAL A 6 -1.69 2.81 1.11
C VAL A 6 -0.69 3.96 1.25
N ALA A 7 -0.86 5.01 0.46
CA ALA A 7 -0.06 6.22 0.61
C ALA A 7 -0.44 6.90 1.93
N ALA A 8 0.51 6.96 2.87
CA ALA A 8 0.33 7.62 4.15
C ALA A 8 0.56 9.13 4.02
N GLU A 9 1.60 9.53 3.27
CA GLU A 9 1.95 10.93 3.08
C GLU A 9 2.75 11.12 1.78
N ILE A 10 2.58 12.27 1.12
CA ILE A 10 3.42 12.70 0.00
C ILE A 10 4.03 14.05 0.37
N THR A 11 5.35 14.09 0.52
CA THR A 11 6.11 15.32 0.82
C THR A 11 7.09 15.62 -0.31
N ARG A 12 7.80 16.76 -0.25
CA ARG A 12 8.72 17.23 -1.31
C ARG A 12 9.77 16.18 -1.70
N GLY A 13 9.41 15.34 -2.68
CA GLY A 13 10.27 14.29 -3.24
C GLY A 13 10.11 12.90 -2.64
N TRP A 14 9.21 12.70 -1.68
CA TRP A 14 9.02 11.41 -0.99
C TRP A 14 7.56 10.96 -0.99
N LEU A 15 7.37 9.67 -1.24
CA LEU A 15 6.11 8.94 -1.00
C LEU A 15 6.32 8.04 0.22
N TRP A 16 5.54 8.25 1.26
CA TRP A 16 5.49 7.37 2.41
C TRP A 16 4.37 6.36 2.19
N LEU A 17 4.73 5.08 2.07
CA LEU A 17 3.81 4.01 1.75
C LEU A 17 3.70 3.06 2.95
N GLN A 18 2.50 2.88 3.49
CA GLN A 18 2.23 1.83 4.45
C GLN A 18 1.98 0.53 3.67
N GLU A 19 2.97 -0.33 3.66
CA GLU A 19 2.97 -1.55 2.84
C GLU A 19 2.27 -2.72 3.49
N VAL A 20 1.70 -3.58 2.66
CA VAL A 20 1.26 -4.92 3.06
C VAL A 20 2.45 -5.88 2.94
N ARG A 21 2.73 -6.61 4.02
CA ARG A 21 3.76 -7.65 4.06
C ARG A 21 3.31 -8.91 3.31
N PRO A 22 4.24 -9.80 2.92
CA PRO A 22 3.91 -11.06 2.26
C PRO A 22 2.94 -11.96 3.04
N ASN A 23 2.90 -11.82 4.37
CA ASN A 23 1.97 -12.53 5.26
C ASN A 23 0.60 -11.81 5.42
N ALA A 24 0.25 -10.91 4.50
CA ALA A 24 -0.99 -10.12 4.51
C ALA A 24 -1.18 -9.21 5.74
N THR A 25 -0.10 -8.88 6.47
CA THR A 25 -0.17 -7.92 7.58
C THR A 25 0.38 -6.56 7.18
N TRP A 26 -0.17 -5.49 7.72
CA TRP A 26 0.35 -4.14 7.47
C TRP A 26 1.69 -3.92 8.20
N CYS A 27 2.61 -3.22 7.54
CA CYS A 27 3.79 -2.68 8.22
C CYS A 27 3.37 -1.66 9.28
N LYS A 28 3.97 -1.76 10.48
CA LYS A 28 3.68 -0.84 11.60
C LYS A 28 4.02 0.62 11.32
N ARG A 29 4.99 0.88 10.42
CA ARG A 29 5.40 2.22 10.02
C ARG A 29 5.46 2.29 8.49
N PRO A 30 5.13 3.45 7.89
CA PRO A 30 5.31 3.66 6.46
C PRO A 30 6.79 3.61 6.06
N SER A 31 7.06 3.09 4.87
CA SER A 31 8.38 3.15 4.24
C SER A 31 8.46 4.36 3.30
N GLY A 32 9.58 5.08 3.33
CA GLY A 32 9.80 6.23 2.47
C GLY A 32 10.43 5.83 1.12
N TYR A 33 9.79 6.26 0.04
CA TYR A 33 10.26 6.07 -1.33
C TYR A 33 10.52 7.41 -2.02
N LYS A 34 11.70 7.58 -2.61
CA LYS A 34 12.00 8.78 -3.40
C LYS A 34 11.15 8.79 -4.67
N LEU A 35 10.35 9.83 -4.88
CA LEU A 35 9.49 10.00 -6.06
C LEU A 35 10.28 9.87 -7.38
N ARG A 36 11.52 10.37 -7.42
CA ARG A 36 12.40 10.25 -8.60
C ARG A 36 12.74 8.80 -8.98
N ARG A 37 12.56 7.83 -8.07
CA ARG A 37 12.77 6.39 -8.34
C ARG A 37 11.47 5.64 -8.63
N ILE A 38 10.31 6.30 -8.49
CA ILE A 38 9.01 5.69 -8.73
C ILE A 38 8.62 5.96 -10.18
N THR A 39 8.54 4.89 -10.97
CA THR A 39 8.25 5.00 -12.40
C THR A 39 6.74 5.06 -12.70
N LYS A 40 5.91 4.41 -11.86
CA LYS A 40 4.44 4.40 -11.95
C LYS A 40 3.82 4.16 -10.57
N VAL A 41 2.71 4.83 -10.27
CA VAL A 41 1.85 4.56 -9.11
C VAL A 41 0.46 4.20 -9.64
N PHE A 42 -0.07 3.05 -9.24
CA PHE A 42 -1.45 2.66 -9.54
C PHE A 42 -2.25 2.77 -8.24
N VAL A 43 -3.05 3.82 -8.12
CA VAL A 43 -4.04 3.92 -7.04
C VAL A 43 -5.31 3.26 -7.56
N SER A 44 -5.45 1.95 -7.34
CA SER A 44 -6.62 1.19 -7.78
C SER A 44 -7.52 0.92 -6.58
N ASP A 45 -8.56 1.74 -6.45
CA ASP A 45 -9.56 1.64 -5.39
C ASP A 45 -10.23 0.25 -5.40
N ARG A 46 -10.50 -0.29 -6.60
CA ARG A 46 -11.17 -1.59 -6.79
C ARG A 46 -10.41 -2.80 -6.27
N TYR A 47 -9.08 -2.83 -6.33
CA TYR A 47 -8.32 -3.98 -5.85
C TYR A 47 -8.36 -4.05 -4.32
N LEU A 48 -8.21 -2.91 -3.64
CA LEU A 48 -8.34 -2.84 -2.18
C LEU A 48 -9.80 -3.07 -1.73
N THR A 49 -10.80 -2.59 -2.48
CA THR A 49 -12.21 -2.94 -2.23
C THR A 49 -12.45 -4.45 -2.35
N ALA A 50 -11.93 -5.09 -3.39
CA ALA A 50 -12.07 -6.53 -3.58
C ALA A 50 -11.32 -7.33 -2.50
N LEU A 51 -10.12 -6.88 -2.12
CA LEU A 51 -9.33 -7.52 -1.06
C LEU A 51 -9.99 -7.35 0.31
N ALA A 52 -10.58 -6.18 0.59
CA ALA A 52 -11.36 -5.93 1.81
C ALA A 52 -12.64 -6.77 1.85
N ALA A 53 -13.31 -6.97 0.71
CA ALA A 53 -14.46 -7.86 0.62
C ALA A 53 -14.09 -9.32 0.94
N ILE A 54 -12.92 -9.79 0.51
CA ILE A 54 -12.39 -11.13 0.81
C ILE A 54 -11.85 -11.21 2.25
N ALA A 55 -11.27 -10.13 2.80
CA ALA A 55 -10.75 -10.11 4.16
C ALA A 55 -11.85 -9.95 5.23
N GLY A 56 -13.01 -9.40 4.86
CA GLY A 56 -14.21 -9.27 5.71
C GLY A 56 -14.96 -10.59 5.94
N THR A 57 -14.60 -11.69 5.28
CA THR A 57 -15.10 -13.04 5.56
C THR A 57 -14.24 -13.76 6.61
N ALA A 58 -13.95 -13.10 7.72
CA ALA A 58 -13.60 -13.76 8.97
C ALA A 58 -14.82 -13.68 9.91
N SER A 59 -15.91 -14.33 9.51
CA SER A 59 -16.95 -14.75 10.43
C SER A 59 -16.57 -16.14 10.92
N GLY A 60 -15.86 -16.17 12.05
CA GLY A 60 -15.52 -17.36 12.81
C GLY A 60 -15.55 -17.01 14.28
#